data_AF-Q8U4W0-F1
#
_entry.id   AF-Q8U4W0-F1
#
_cell.length_a   1.000
_cell.length_b   1.000
_cell.length_c   1.000
_cell.angle_alpha   90.00
_cell.angle_beta   90.00
_cell.angle_gamma   90.00
#
_symmetry.space_group_name_H-M   'P 1'
#
loop_
_entity.id
_entity.type
_entity.pdbx_description
1 polymer ?
#
loop_
_entity_poly.entity_id
_entity_poly.type
_entity_poly.pdbx_seq_one_letter_code
_entity_poly.pdbx_strand_id
1 'polypeptide(L)'
;MRLRKVLAVVPVLVISVFVLSVAAEAFSQSRRFSDIVAMAKIADDNNGLAPALLAATVPKLSSVVTEKICRSDIVKAGLRLILADLDANGADPASASGMARVDFAETFIRHSLFCLPANGDVWLRLAMVRSLRNASPMEVAVLMNFSQLYGPADANLIRGRFVMWQKFQRDALPQAVAARDADTAVVCGKEGEILRWTLAAVCPKPPPSGTKRPATLP
;
A
#
# COMPACT_ATOMS: atom_id res chain seq x y z
N MET A 1 -13.08 38.78 42.53
CA MET A 1 -12.28 37.53 42.71
C MET A 1 -12.99 36.26 42.19
N ARG A 2 -14.30 36.08 42.38
CA ARG A 2 -15.05 34.90 41.86
C ARG A 2 -15.09 34.80 40.33
N LEU A 3 -15.28 35.91 39.61
CA LEU A 3 -15.40 35.93 38.14
C LEU A 3 -14.13 35.44 37.42
N ARG A 4 -12.93 35.81 37.91
CA ARG A 4 -11.63 35.33 37.40
C ARG A 4 -11.43 33.82 37.61
N LYS A 5 -11.94 33.24 38.71
CA LYS A 5 -11.87 31.80 38.97
C LYS A 5 -12.82 31.03 38.03
N VAL A 6 -14.02 31.54 37.80
CA VAL A 6 -14.97 30.93 36.84
C VAL A 6 -14.41 30.97 35.41
N LEU A 7 -13.83 32.09 34.99
CA LEU A 7 -13.17 32.24 33.69
C LEU A 7 -11.98 31.30 33.47
N ALA A 8 -11.30 30.85 34.53
CA ALA A 8 -10.21 29.89 34.45
C ALA A 8 -10.69 28.42 34.53
N VAL A 9 -11.74 28.13 35.30
CA VAL A 9 -12.24 26.76 35.52
C VAL A 9 -13.05 26.23 34.34
N VAL A 10 -13.87 27.08 33.72
CA VAL A 10 -14.69 26.69 32.56
C VAL A 10 -13.86 26.15 31.39
N PRO A 11 -12.79 26.82 30.91
CA PRO A 11 -11.99 26.28 29.81
C PRO A 11 -11.26 24.98 30.20
N VAL A 12 -10.83 24.83 31.45
CA VAL A 12 -10.22 23.57 31.93
C VAL A 12 -11.22 22.42 31.90
N LEU A 13 -12.46 22.66 32.33
CA LEU A 13 -13.55 21.67 32.24
C LEU A 13 -13.88 21.32 30.78
N VAL A 14 -13.98 22.33 29.90
CA VAL A 14 -14.25 22.11 28.48
C VAL A 14 -13.15 21.27 27.83
N ILE A 15 -11.87 21.59 28.09
CA ILE A 15 -10.73 20.81 27.58
C ILE A 15 -10.76 19.38 28.17
N SER A 16 -11.03 19.23 29.47
CA SER A 16 -11.08 17.92 30.11
C SER A 16 -12.18 17.03 29.54
N VAL A 17 -13.38 17.58 29.33
CA VAL A 17 -14.49 16.87 28.69
C VAL A 17 -14.16 16.54 27.24
N PHE A 18 -13.57 17.46 26.48
CA PHE A 18 -13.15 17.22 25.10
C PHE A 18 -12.13 16.07 25.01
N VAL A 19 -11.11 16.07 25.86
CA VAL A 19 -10.10 15.01 25.92
C VAL A 19 -10.74 13.67 26.31
N LEU A 20 -11.65 13.65 27.28
CA LEU A 20 -12.39 12.44 27.68
C LEU A 20 -13.25 11.89 26.54
N SER A 21 -13.94 12.75 25.78
CA SER A 21 -14.74 12.34 24.62
C SER A 21 -13.87 11.73 23.53
N VAL A 22 -12.75 12.36 23.17
CA VAL A 22 -11.79 11.83 22.18
C VAL A 22 -11.21 10.49 22.66
N ALA A 23 -10.90 10.36 23.95
CA ALA A 23 -10.39 9.11 24.52
C ALA A 23 -11.44 7.99 24.49
N ALA A 24 -12.71 8.31 24.79
CA ALA A 24 -13.80 7.34 24.76
C ALA A 24 -14.07 6.83 23.34
N GLU A 25 -14.09 7.72 22.34
CA GLU A 25 -14.18 7.35 20.92
C GLU A 25 -13.00 6.49 20.50
N ALA A 26 -11.80 6.87 20.90
CA ALA A 26 -10.60 6.11 20.60
C ALA A 26 -10.64 4.70 21.19
N PHE A 27 -11.12 4.55 22.43
CA PHE A 27 -11.24 3.26 23.09
C PHE A 27 -12.35 2.39 22.48
N SER A 28 -13.48 3.00 22.11
CA SER A 28 -14.59 2.33 21.41
C SER A 28 -14.13 1.73 20.07
N GLN A 29 -13.43 2.53 19.26
CA GLN A 29 -12.85 2.08 18.00
C GLN A 29 -11.83 0.95 18.20
N SER A 30 -10.94 1.06 19.20
CA SER A 30 -9.97 0.00 19.51
C SER A 30 -10.66 -1.34 19.78
N ARG A 31 -11.75 -1.34 20.57
CA ARG A 31 -12.48 -2.57 20.86
C ARG A 31 -13.18 -3.12 19.62
N ARG A 32 -13.92 -2.28 18.90
CA ARG A 32 -14.73 -2.71 17.76
C ARG A 32 -13.90 -3.28 16.61
N PHE A 33 -12.70 -2.75 16.38
CA PHE A 33 -11.82 -3.17 15.28
C PHE A 33 -10.63 -4.03 15.75
N SER A 34 -10.60 -4.41 17.03
CA SER A 34 -9.53 -5.27 17.58
C SER A 34 -9.41 -6.59 16.82
N ASP A 35 -10.53 -7.23 16.49
CA ASP A 35 -10.56 -8.47 15.73
C ASP A 35 -9.92 -8.32 14.34
N ILE A 36 -10.16 -7.19 13.65
CA ILE A 36 -9.58 -6.93 12.32
C ILE A 36 -8.07 -6.79 12.42
N VAL A 37 -7.59 -6.02 13.40
CA VAL A 37 -6.15 -5.83 13.64
C VAL A 37 -5.49 -7.15 14.05
N ALA A 38 -6.14 -7.92 14.93
CA ALA A 38 -5.66 -9.23 15.37
C ALA A 38 -5.61 -10.24 14.22
N MET A 39 -6.68 -10.33 13.41
CA MET A 39 -6.73 -11.22 12.25
C MET A 39 -5.65 -10.87 11.22
N ALA A 40 -5.42 -9.59 10.94
CA ALA A 40 -4.34 -9.17 10.04
C ALA A 40 -2.96 -9.60 10.58
N LYS A 41 -2.74 -9.46 11.89
CA LYS A 41 -1.51 -9.92 12.53
C LYS A 41 -1.35 -11.45 12.46
N ILE A 42 -2.42 -12.20 12.72
CA ILE A 42 -2.44 -13.67 12.61
C ILE A 42 -2.14 -14.10 11.17
N ALA A 43 -2.68 -13.37 10.17
CA ALA A 43 -2.40 -13.62 8.77
C ALA A 43 -0.91 -13.45 8.45
N ASP A 44 -0.30 -12.37 8.94
CA ASP A 44 1.14 -12.11 8.76
C ASP A 44 1.99 -13.20 9.45
N ASP A 45 1.61 -13.62 10.66
CA ASP A 45 2.39 -14.59 11.46
C ASP A 45 2.26 -16.04 10.94
N ASN A 46 1.13 -16.42 10.31
CA ASN A 46 0.83 -17.81 9.90
C ASN A 46 0.81 -18.04 8.37
N ASN A 47 1.41 -17.15 7.58
CA ASN A 47 1.38 -17.21 6.10
C ASN A 47 -0.04 -17.18 5.50
N GLY A 48 -0.96 -16.46 6.14
CA GLY A 48 -2.31 -16.20 5.64
C GLY A 48 -3.43 -16.68 6.55
N LEU A 49 -4.66 -16.51 6.07
CA LEU A 49 -5.89 -17.00 6.71
C LEU A 49 -6.62 -17.94 5.77
N ALA A 50 -7.46 -18.81 6.32
CA ALA A 50 -8.31 -19.68 5.53
C ALA A 50 -9.21 -18.85 4.59
N PRO A 51 -9.36 -19.22 3.31
CA PRO A 51 -10.16 -18.47 2.33
C PRO A 51 -11.60 -18.21 2.80
N ALA A 52 -12.23 -19.17 3.47
CA ALA A 52 -13.57 -19.03 4.04
C ALA A 52 -13.64 -17.98 5.16
N LEU A 53 -12.59 -17.87 5.98
CA LEU A 53 -12.53 -16.86 7.04
C LEU A 53 -12.36 -15.45 6.43
N LEU A 54 -11.54 -15.31 5.38
CA LEU A 54 -11.39 -14.06 4.65
C LEU A 54 -12.73 -13.60 4.04
N ALA A 55 -13.45 -14.51 3.37
CA ALA A 55 -14.75 -14.23 2.78
C ALA A 55 -15.81 -13.79 3.81
N ALA A 56 -15.74 -14.30 5.05
CA ALA A 56 -16.64 -13.90 6.14
C ALA A 56 -16.23 -12.57 6.82
N THR A 57 -14.94 -12.23 6.80
CA THR A 57 -14.40 -11.06 7.49
C THR A 57 -14.42 -9.80 6.63
N VAL A 58 -14.04 -9.90 5.35
CA VAL A 58 -13.91 -8.74 4.44
C VAL A 58 -15.19 -7.89 4.34
N PRO A 59 -16.41 -8.45 4.26
CA PRO A 59 -17.64 -7.64 4.22
C PRO A 59 -17.81 -6.71 5.43
N LYS A 60 -17.27 -7.09 6.61
CA LYS A 60 -17.31 -6.28 7.83
C LYS A 60 -16.45 -5.02 7.73
N LEU A 61 -15.50 -4.97 6.80
CA LEU A 61 -14.66 -3.80 6.57
C LEU A 61 -15.40 -2.65 5.89
N SER A 62 -16.62 -2.88 5.38
CA SER A 62 -17.46 -1.82 4.83
C SER A 62 -17.70 -0.68 5.83
N SER A 63 -17.82 -0.99 7.12
CA SER A 63 -18.00 0.03 8.17
C SER A 63 -16.79 0.96 8.32
N VAL A 64 -15.58 0.48 8.01
CA VAL A 64 -14.36 1.33 8.04
C VAL A 64 -14.48 2.44 7.00
N VAL A 65 -15.01 2.12 5.82
CA VAL A 65 -15.20 3.07 4.71
C VAL A 65 -16.40 3.99 5.00
N THR A 66 -17.56 3.44 5.35
CA THR A 66 -18.80 4.23 5.52
C THR A 66 -18.72 5.18 6.70
N GLU A 67 -18.06 4.78 7.79
CA GLU A 67 -17.85 5.62 8.98
C GLU A 67 -16.58 6.48 8.87
N LYS A 68 -15.89 6.45 7.73
CA LYS A 68 -14.68 7.24 7.43
C LYS A 68 -13.57 7.08 8.48
N ILE A 69 -13.36 5.86 8.95
CA ILE A 69 -12.35 5.56 9.97
C ILE A 69 -10.95 5.68 9.35
N CYS A 70 -10.12 6.59 9.89
CA CYS A 70 -8.77 6.85 9.39
C CYS A 70 -7.63 6.47 10.35
N ARG A 71 -7.90 5.62 11.35
CA ARG A 71 -6.83 5.12 12.22
C ARG A 71 -5.90 4.19 11.43
N SER A 72 -4.60 4.50 11.43
CA SER A 72 -3.63 3.88 10.52
C SER A 72 -3.48 2.36 10.69
N ASP A 73 -3.52 1.86 11.92
CA ASP A 73 -3.47 0.42 12.23
C ASP A 73 -4.68 -0.33 11.66
N ILE A 74 -5.90 0.21 11.84
CA ILE A 74 -7.15 -0.36 11.31
C ILE A 74 -7.15 -0.35 9.78
N VAL A 75 -6.80 0.78 9.17
CA VAL A 75 -6.78 0.93 7.71
C VAL A 75 -5.75 -0.03 7.08
N LYS A 76 -4.54 -0.10 7.64
CA LYS A 76 -3.50 -1.02 7.15
C LYS A 76 -3.89 -2.48 7.36
N ALA A 77 -4.51 -2.82 8.49
CA ALA A 77 -5.01 -4.18 8.75
C ALA A 77 -6.10 -4.57 7.75
N GLY A 78 -7.10 -3.69 7.55
CA GLY A 78 -8.16 -3.92 6.58
C GLY A 78 -7.65 -4.07 5.15
N LEU A 79 -6.68 -3.24 4.75
CA LEU A 79 -6.04 -3.34 3.43
C LEU A 79 -5.37 -4.71 3.24
N ARG A 80 -4.62 -5.21 4.24
CA ARG A 80 -4.01 -6.55 4.19
C ARG A 80 -5.05 -7.65 4.00
N LEU A 81 -6.12 -7.63 4.78
CA LEU A 81 -7.17 -8.66 4.71
C LEU A 81 -7.89 -8.65 3.36
N ILE A 82 -8.14 -7.48 2.79
CA ILE A 82 -8.78 -7.33 1.47
C ILE A 82 -7.88 -7.88 0.37
N LEU A 83 -6.58 -7.59 0.42
CA LEU A 83 -5.64 -8.11 -0.58
C LEU A 83 -5.48 -9.63 -0.44
N ALA A 84 -5.40 -10.14 0.80
CA ALA A 84 -5.37 -11.58 1.05
C ALA A 84 -6.65 -12.28 0.54
N ASP A 85 -7.81 -11.65 0.68
CA ASP A 85 -9.06 -12.16 0.14
C ASP A 85 -9.10 -12.13 -1.41
N LEU A 86 -8.54 -11.10 -2.04
CA LEU A 86 -8.35 -11.09 -3.50
C LEU A 86 -7.44 -12.22 -3.97
N ASP A 87 -6.33 -12.45 -3.29
CA ASP A 87 -5.38 -13.52 -3.64
C ASP A 87 -6.00 -14.92 -3.43
N ALA A 88 -6.79 -15.10 -2.35
CA ALA A 88 -7.38 -16.39 -1.99
C ALA A 88 -8.69 -16.71 -2.73
N ASN A 89 -9.55 -15.71 -2.95
CA ASN A 89 -10.92 -15.88 -3.44
C ASN A 89 -11.20 -15.14 -4.77
N GLY A 90 -10.24 -14.39 -5.31
CA GLY A 90 -10.37 -13.58 -6.53
C GLY A 90 -9.83 -14.23 -7.80
N ALA A 91 -9.66 -15.56 -7.82
CA ALA A 91 -8.98 -16.29 -8.90
C ALA A 91 -9.55 -16.06 -10.31
N ASP A 92 -10.83 -15.71 -10.42
CA ASP A 92 -11.45 -15.28 -11.68
C ASP A 92 -12.07 -13.88 -11.56
N PRO A 93 -11.35 -12.81 -11.93
CA PRO A 93 -11.88 -11.45 -11.92
C PRO A 93 -12.97 -11.21 -12.98
N ALA A 94 -13.16 -12.12 -13.95
CA ALA A 94 -14.24 -12.04 -14.93
C ALA A 94 -15.57 -12.60 -14.39
N SER A 95 -15.53 -13.41 -13.33
CA SER A 95 -16.74 -13.84 -12.61
C SER A 95 -17.41 -12.67 -11.88
N ALA A 96 -18.73 -12.72 -11.73
CA ALA A 96 -19.47 -11.70 -10.99
C ALA A 96 -18.99 -11.54 -9.54
N SER A 97 -18.69 -12.66 -8.87
CA SER A 97 -18.13 -12.65 -7.51
C SER A 97 -16.72 -12.10 -7.44
N GLY A 98 -15.87 -12.40 -8.44
CA GLY A 98 -14.52 -11.86 -8.51
C GLY A 98 -14.54 -10.36 -8.73
N MET A 99 -15.33 -9.88 -9.69
CA MET A 99 -15.49 -8.46 -9.97
C MET A 99 -15.98 -7.67 -8.75
N ALA A 100 -16.97 -8.20 -8.01
CA ALA A 100 -17.45 -7.57 -6.78
C ALA A 100 -16.35 -7.43 -5.71
N ARG A 101 -15.46 -8.42 -5.57
CA ARG A 101 -14.30 -8.33 -4.67
C ARG A 101 -13.30 -7.28 -5.13
N VAL A 102 -13.00 -7.23 -6.44
CA VAL A 102 -12.10 -6.21 -7.00
C VAL A 102 -12.67 -4.81 -6.81
N ASP A 103 -13.97 -4.60 -7.02
CA ASP A 103 -14.64 -3.31 -6.83
C ASP A 103 -14.64 -2.87 -5.35
N PHE A 104 -14.89 -3.79 -4.43
CA PHE A 104 -14.79 -3.50 -3.00
C PHE A 104 -13.35 -3.16 -2.59
N ALA A 105 -12.37 -3.89 -3.10
CA ALA A 105 -10.97 -3.62 -2.86
C ALA A 105 -10.55 -2.24 -3.37
N GLU A 106 -10.95 -1.85 -4.59
CA GLU A 106 -10.68 -0.51 -5.10
C GLU A 106 -11.29 0.57 -4.18
N THR A 107 -12.55 0.38 -3.78
CA THR A 107 -13.26 1.29 -2.87
C THR A 107 -12.50 1.48 -1.55
N PHE A 108 -12.07 0.37 -0.94
CA PHE A 108 -11.32 0.42 0.32
C PHE A 108 -9.94 1.03 0.15
N ILE A 109 -9.23 0.74 -0.94
CA ILE A 109 -7.91 1.32 -1.23
C ILE A 109 -8.03 2.83 -1.44
N ARG A 110 -9.08 3.33 -2.10
CA ARG A 110 -9.32 4.77 -2.26
C ARG A 110 -9.61 5.45 -0.92
N HIS A 111 -10.37 4.81 -0.05
CA HIS A 111 -10.52 5.26 1.35
C HIS A 111 -9.17 5.26 2.09
N SER A 112 -8.36 4.22 1.88
CA SER A 112 -7.02 4.13 2.46
C SER A 112 -6.11 5.26 1.99
N LEU A 113 -6.17 5.67 0.72
CA LEU A 113 -5.45 6.83 0.19
C LEU A 113 -5.96 8.15 0.75
N PHE A 114 -7.28 8.27 0.98
CA PHE A 114 -7.82 9.44 1.66
C PHE A 114 -7.23 9.59 3.07
N CYS A 115 -7.08 8.50 3.81
CA CYS A 115 -6.51 8.51 5.15
C CYS A 115 -4.97 8.56 5.18
N LEU A 116 -4.30 7.96 4.20
CA LEU A 116 -2.84 7.75 4.15
C LEU A 116 -2.27 8.16 2.77
N PRO A 117 -2.39 9.43 2.35
CA PRO A 117 -2.06 9.85 0.98
C PRO A 117 -0.58 9.75 0.64
N ALA A 118 0.30 9.84 1.64
CA ALA A 118 1.75 9.73 1.49
C ALA A 118 2.28 8.32 1.79
N ASN A 119 1.47 7.27 1.56
CA ASN A 119 1.88 5.89 1.77
C ASN A 119 2.09 5.17 0.42
N GLY A 120 3.35 4.87 0.10
CA GLY A 120 3.72 4.24 -1.17
C GLY A 120 3.18 2.83 -1.39
N ASP A 121 2.87 2.07 -0.33
CA ASP A 121 2.22 0.75 -0.43
C ASP A 121 0.81 0.90 -0.95
N VAL A 122 0.00 1.80 -0.36
CA VAL A 122 -1.40 1.99 -0.77
C VAL A 122 -1.51 2.37 -2.27
N TRP A 123 -0.61 3.24 -2.76
CA TRP A 123 -0.53 3.58 -4.18
C TRP A 123 -0.18 2.37 -5.07
N LEU A 124 0.77 1.53 -4.64
CA LEU A 124 1.14 0.32 -5.36
C LEU A 124 -0.03 -0.67 -5.43
N ARG A 125 -0.73 -0.87 -4.31
CA ARG A 125 -1.90 -1.75 -4.25
C ARG A 125 -3.03 -1.25 -5.14
N LEU A 126 -3.25 0.07 -5.22
CA LEU A 126 -4.20 0.63 -6.16
C LEU A 126 -3.80 0.35 -7.61
N ALA A 127 -2.51 0.53 -7.96
CA ALA A 127 -2.01 0.24 -9.30
C ALA A 127 -2.27 -1.22 -9.70
N MET A 128 -2.02 -2.16 -8.78
CA MET A 128 -2.26 -3.59 -8.98
C MET A 128 -3.76 -3.88 -9.20
N VAL A 129 -4.63 -3.38 -8.33
CA VAL A 129 -6.08 -3.58 -8.44
C VAL A 129 -6.64 -2.96 -9.73
N ARG A 130 -6.20 -1.75 -10.10
CA ARG A 130 -6.58 -1.11 -11.37
C ARG A 130 -6.12 -1.92 -12.58
N SER A 131 -4.92 -2.51 -12.52
CA SER A 131 -4.45 -3.41 -13.57
C SER A 131 -5.31 -4.67 -13.71
N LEU A 132 -5.84 -5.23 -12.61
CA LEU A 132 -6.80 -6.35 -12.67
C LEU A 132 -8.12 -5.95 -13.33
N ARG A 133 -8.49 -4.68 -13.27
CA ARG A 133 -9.66 -4.10 -13.96
C ARG A 133 -9.35 -3.64 -15.39
N ASN A 134 -8.23 -4.08 -15.97
CA ASN A 134 -7.79 -3.68 -17.32
C ASN A 134 -7.64 -2.15 -17.49
N ALA A 135 -7.24 -1.43 -16.44
CA ALA A 135 -6.90 -0.01 -16.56
C ALA A 135 -5.76 0.20 -17.57
N SER A 136 -5.74 1.39 -18.19
CA SER A 136 -4.73 1.71 -19.18
C SER A 136 -3.31 1.63 -18.58
N PRO A 137 -2.28 1.20 -19.36
CA PRO A 137 -0.90 1.20 -18.90
C PRO A 137 -0.43 2.55 -18.35
N MET A 138 -0.92 3.65 -18.94
CA MET A 138 -0.67 5.02 -18.50
C MET A 138 -1.16 5.26 -17.07
N GLU A 139 -2.41 4.90 -16.77
CA GLU A 139 -3.00 5.08 -15.43
C GLU A 139 -2.19 4.28 -14.40
N VAL A 140 -1.88 3.02 -14.69
CA VAL A 140 -1.11 2.16 -13.79
C VAL A 140 0.27 2.76 -13.52
N ALA A 141 0.95 3.30 -14.53
CA ALA A 141 2.25 3.93 -14.33
C ALA A 141 2.21 5.22 -13.50
N VAL A 142 1.19 6.05 -13.66
CA VAL A 142 1.02 7.24 -12.80
C VAL A 142 0.88 6.81 -11.33
N LEU A 143 0.10 5.77 -11.06
CA LEU A 143 -0.07 5.23 -9.70
C LEU A 143 1.24 4.65 -9.14
N MET A 144 2.01 3.95 -9.97
CA MET A 144 3.31 3.43 -9.56
C MET A 144 4.35 4.55 -9.33
N ASN A 145 4.28 5.66 -10.06
CA ASN A 145 5.11 6.83 -9.79
C ASN A 145 4.83 7.41 -8.41
N PHE A 146 3.55 7.48 -7.99
CA PHE A 146 3.22 7.87 -6.62
C PHE A 146 3.73 6.85 -5.59
N SER A 147 3.68 5.56 -5.89
CA SER A 147 4.28 4.54 -5.02
C SER A 147 5.78 4.75 -4.85
N GLN A 148 6.51 5.04 -5.93
CA GLN A 148 7.94 5.33 -5.89
C GLN A 148 8.23 6.62 -5.11
N LEU A 149 7.44 7.68 -5.34
CA LEU A 149 7.60 8.97 -4.67
C LEU A 149 7.44 8.85 -3.15
N TYR A 150 6.45 8.10 -2.69
CA TYR A 150 6.12 7.94 -1.27
C TYR A 150 6.74 6.70 -0.61
N GLY A 151 7.53 5.93 -1.35
CA GLY A 151 8.21 4.72 -0.88
C GLY A 151 9.42 4.35 -1.75
N PRO A 152 10.42 5.23 -1.87
CA PRO A 152 11.50 5.08 -2.85
C PRO A 152 12.50 3.98 -2.50
N ALA A 153 12.74 3.74 -1.21
CA ALA A 153 13.75 2.80 -0.72
C ALA A 153 13.17 1.59 0.04
N ASP A 154 11.84 1.43 0.05
CA ASP A 154 11.21 0.27 0.69
C ASP A 154 11.41 -0.97 -0.18
N ALA A 155 12.11 -1.96 0.37
CA ALA A 155 12.47 -3.16 -0.38
C ALA A 155 11.27 -3.98 -0.87
N ASN A 156 10.18 -4.02 -0.09
CA ASN A 156 8.97 -4.75 -0.48
C ASN A 156 8.21 -4.00 -1.58
N LEU A 157 8.18 -2.68 -1.51
CA LEU A 157 7.58 -1.86 -2.57
C LEU A 157 8.38 -1.92 -3.86
N ILE A 158 9.70 -1.88 -3.79
CA ILE A 158 10.56 -2.03 -4.98
C ILE A 158 10.30 -3.38 -5.66
N ARG A 159 10.26 -4.48 -4.89
CA ARG A 159 9.92 -5.81 -5.43
C ARG A 159 8.55 -5.80 -6.11
N GLY A 160 7.53 -5.28 -5.43
CA GLY A 160 6.17 -5.22 -5.97
C GLY A 160 6.06 -4.33 -7.22
N ARG A 161 6.77 -3.20 -7.26
CA ARG A 161 6.86 -2.35 -8.45
C ARG A 161 7.54 -3.08 -9.61
N PHE A 162 8.62 -3.84 -9.38
CA PHE A 162 9.25 -4.62 -10.45
C PHE A 162 8.37 -5.73 -11.03
N VAL A 163 7.53 -6.37 -10.22
CA VAL A 163 6.50 -7.30 -10.74
C VAL A 163 5.57 -6.60 -11.73
N MET A 164 5.24 -5.33 -11.49
CA MET A 164 4.41 -4.54 -12.38
C MET A 164 5.19 -3.99 -13.57
N TRP A 165 6.41 -3.49 -13.37
CA TRP A 165 7.28 -2.97 -14.44
C TRP A 165 7.55 -4.02 -15.52
N GLN A 166 7.66 -5.29 -15.16
CA GLN A 166 7.84 -6.40 -16.11
C GLN A 166 6.65 -6.58 -17.06
N LYS A 167 5.46 -6.12 -16.71
CA LYS A 167 4.27 -6.21 -17.57
C LYS A 167 4.26 -5.15 -18.68
N PHE A 168 5.09 -4.12 -18.57
CA PHE A 168 5.15 -3.01 -19.53
C PHE A 168 6.45 -3.07 -20.33
N GLN A 169 6.35 -2.92 -21.66
CA GLN A 169 7.55 -2.79 -22.49
C GLN A 169 8.31 -1.52 -22.12
N ARG A 170 9.65 -1.60 -22.04
CA ARG A 170 10.46 -0.53 -21.43
C ARG A 170 10.30 0.82 -22.12
N ASP A 171 10.13 0.79 -23.43
CA ASP A 171 10.11 1.98 -24.30
C ASP A 171 8.68 2.42 -24.67
N ALA A 172 7.67 1.62 -24.31
CA ALA A 172 6.28 1.90 -24.64
C ALA A 172 5.64 2.93 -23.69
N LEU A 173 6.28 3.25 -22.56
CA LEU A 173 5.67 4.09 -21.53
C LEU A 173 6.67 5.11 -20.91
N PRO A 174 6.83 6.28 -21.53
CA PRO A 174 7.77 7.32 -21.06
C PRO A 174 7.55 7.75 -19.61
N GLN A 175 6.30 7.75 -19.14
CA GLN A 175 5.90 8.18 -17.80
C GLN A 175 6.45 7.25 -16.71
N ALA A 176 6.73 5.99 -17.04
CA ALA A 176 7.29 5.02 -16.09
C ALA A 176 8.81 5.09 -15.99
N VAL A 177 9.49 5.73 -16.95
CA VAL A 177 10.96 5.65 -17.08
C VAL A 177 11.65 6.20 -15.83
N ALA A 178 11.28 7.41 -15.38
CA ALA A 178 11.92 8.04 -14.23
C ALA A 178 11.78 7.20 -12.94
N ALA A 179 10.58 6.71 -12.64
CA ALA A 179 10.36 5.89 -11.44
C ALA A 179 11.05 4.53 -11.54
N ARG A 180 11.02 3.89 -12.71
CA ARG A 180 11.70 2.60 -12.95
C ARG A 180 13.22 2.74 -12.86
N ASP A 181 13.78 3.82 -13.38
CA ASP A 181 15.21 4.06 -13.33
C ASP A 181 15.66 4.39 -11.91
N ALA A 182 14.85 5.12 -11.14
CA ALA A 182 15.07 5.33 -9.72
C ALA A 182 15.06 4.00 -8.93
N ASP A 183 14.05 3.13 -9.16
CA ASP A 183 14.01 1.80 -8.57
C ASP A 183 15.24 0.95 -8.97
N THR A 184 15.64 1.02 -10.25
CA THR A 184 16.81 0.32 -10.77
C THR A 184 18.09 0.81 -10.11
N ALA A 185 18.23 2.12 -9.90
CA ALA A 185 19.37 2.71 -9.22
C ALA A 185 19.49 2.25 -7.76
N VAL A 186 18.36 2.07 -7.05
CA VAL A 186 18.36 1.50 -5.70
C VAL A 186 18.81 0.04 -5.72
N VAL A 187 18.24 -0.79 -6.61
CA VAL A 187 18.58 -2.22 -6.70
C VAL A 187 20.05 -2.44 -7.09
N CYS A 188 20.55 -1.67 -8.04
CA CYS A 188 21.90 -1.83 -8.59
C CYS A 188 22.96 -1.00 -7.87
N GLY A 189 22.54 -0.15 -6.93
CA GLY A 189 23.41 0.60 -6.04
C GLY A 189 24.07 -0.28 -4.96
N LYS A 190 24.92 0.34 -4.15
CA LYS A 190 25.66 -0.34 -3.08
C LYS A 190 24.74 -0.99 -2.04
N GLU A 191 23.65 -0.32 -1.70
CA GLU A 191 22.70 -0.75 -0.66
C GLU A 191 21.68 -1.80 -1.16
N GLY A 192 21.64 -2.07 -2.47
CA GLY A 192 20.69 -2.98 -3.09
C GLY A 192 21.05 -4.47 -3.01
N GLU A 193 22.03 -4.87 -2.19
CA GLU A 193 22.48 -6.27 -2.11
C GLU A 193 21.34 -7.26 -1.81
N ILE A 194 20.52 -6.98 -0.79
CA ILE A 194 19.37 -7.81 -0.41
C ILE A 194 18.31 -7.85 -1.53
N LEU A 195 18.13 -6.75 -2.26
CA LEU A 195 17.19 -6.69 -3.38
C LEU A 195 17.65 -7.54 -4.56
N ARG A 196 18.96 -7.57 -4.82
CA ARG A 196 19.56 -8.33 -5.92
C ARG A 196 19.38 -9.84 -5.75
N TRP A 197 19.17 -10.37 -4.55
CA TRP A 197 18.82 -11.79 -4.36
C TRP A 197 17.56 -12.19 -5.13
N THR A 198 16.60 -11.27 -5.27
CA THR A 198 15.34 -11.49 -6.01
C THR A 198 15.30 -10.75 -7.35
N LEU A 199 16.14 -9.73 -7.55
CA LEU A 199 16.05 -8.80 -8.69
C LEU A 199 17.38 -8.65 -9.46
N ALA A 200 18.33 -9.58 -9.35
CA ALA A 200 19.64 -9.49 -10.01
C ALA A 200 19.55 -9.22 -11.52
N ALA A 201 18.55 -9.78 -12.20
CA ALA A 201 18.35 -9.64 -13.65
C ALA A 201 18.01 -8.21 -14.09
N VAL A 202 17.63 -7.32 -13.17
CA VAL A 202 17.33 -5.91 -13.47
C VAL A 202 18.60 -5.11 -13.75
N CYS A 203 19.74 -5.51 -13.17
CA CYS A 203 20.98 -4.76 -13.30
C CYS A 203 21.66 -5.01 -14.64
N PRO A 204 22.25 -3.97 -15.26
CA PRO A 204 23.02 -4.13 -16.48
C PRO A 204 24.16 -5.12 -16.23
N LYS A 205 24.28 -6.12 -17.11
CA LYS A 205 25.40 -7.06 -17.06
C LYS A 205 26.69 -6.29 -17.38
N PRO A 206 27.80 -6.54 -16.65
CA PRO A 206 29.08 -6.01 -17.06
C PRO A 206 29.38 -6.45 -18.50
N PRO A 207 30.04 -5.61 -19.31
CA PRO A 207 30.43 -6.00 -20.65
C PRO A 207 31.27 -7.29 -20.57
N PRO A 208 31.10 -8.22 -21.52
CA PRO A 208 31.90 -9.44 -21.54
C PRO A 208 33.38 -9.06 -21.52
N SER A 209 34.13 -9.67 -20.60
CA SER A 209 35.57 -9.48 -20.44
C SER A 209 36.28 -9.88 -21.75
N GLY A 210 36.46 -8.92 -22.66
CA GLY A 210 37.02 -9.20 -23.98
C GLY A 210 37.01 -8.03 -24.98
N THR A 211 36.15 -7.02 -24.83
CA THR A 211 36.22 -5.82 -25.68
C THR A 211 37.33 -4.89 -25.21
N LYS A 212 38.56 -5.14 -25.67
CA LYS A 212 39.62 -4.14 -25.71
C LYS A 212 39.04 -2.91 -26.42
N ARG A 213 39.08 -1.73 -25.78
CA ARG A 213 38.87 -0.47 -26.50
C ARG A 213 39.86 -0.44 -27.67
N PRO A 214 39.44 -0.11 -28.91
CA PRO A 214 40.40 0.19 -29.94
C PRO A 214 41.26 1.36 -29.43
N ALA A 215 42.57 1.13 -29.40
CA ALA A 215 43.53 2.18 -29.09
C ALA A 215 43.31 3.30 -30.11
N THR A 216 42.94 4.48 -29.62
CA THR A 216 43.08 5.72 -30.38
C THR A 216 44.55 5.83 -30.76
N LEU A 217 44.84 5.65 -32.05
CA LEU A 217 46.14 5.94 -32.64
C LEU A 217 46.38 7.47 -32.59
N PRO A 218 47.64 7.89 -32.39
CA PRO A 218 48.02 9.30 -32.22
C PRO A 218 47.79 10.15 -33.47
#